data_AF-A0A0D2G215-F1
#
_entry.id   AF-A0A0D2G215-F1
#
_cell.length_a   1.000
_cell.length_b   1.000
_cell.length_c   1.000
_cell.angle_alpha   90.00
_cell.angle_beta   90.00
_cell.angle_gamma   90.00
#
_symmetry.space_group_name_H-M   'P 1'
#
loop_
_entity.id
_entity.type
_entity.pdbx_description
1 polymer ?
#
loop_
_entity_poly.entity_id
_entity_poly.type
_entity_poly.pdbx_seq_one_letter_code
_entity_poly.pdbx_strand_id
1 'polypeptide(L)'
;MSHTILITGASGYLGGTLLARWTQTSLPAYKRLFALVRSDEQATLVKKHFGGVAEPLQFDTKDGAAVREAVVTNHISIVYFLIDAMTADAQVHFIRALAEVKRSTGLDVHFLHTSGAKIFSSHAGAPTDRPLLDTEADLYEIQKAQKAPIPLMQSAVNTNNTVIEQAESLGVHSYIFVPCIVYGRGEGFGNRISIQTVAIVRAARALRRVYNVDSGRPSWPVCHVLDNTSLYLALLRGILSSSSSNDSSNGTGAKPPGCGKHGYYLASSGHVVWEDLYAAMGTRLAQRGLVDGDPTTAGTVEHATDDVLGKMGAALGCPKELVALHLGGRCTFTARHGAEDLAWQPAYPASHILQTAGEEVDLILENLGG
;
A
#
# COMPACT_ATOMS: atom_id res chain seq x y z
N MET A 1 16.59 10.88 -22.16
CA MET A 1 15.80 9.76 -22.75
C MET A 1 14.58 9.53 -21.88
N SER A 2 13.43 9.15 -22.45
CA SER A 2 12.12 9.20 -21.76
C SER A 2 11.68 7.82 -21.24
N HIS A 3 11.22 7.75 -19.99
CA HIS A 3 10.90 6.50 -19.29
C HIS A 3 9.58 5.87 -19.75
N THR A 4 9.53 4.54 -19.89
CA THR A 4 8.29 3.77 -19.95
C THR A 4 7.96 3.21 -18.57
N ILE A 5 6.72 3.40 -18.13
CA ILE A 5 6.24 3.08 -16.78
C ILE A 5 5.23 1.93 -16.84
N LEU A 6 5.26 1.01 -15.89
CA LEU A 6 4.24 -0.01 -15.67
C LEU A 6 3.67 0.10 -14.25
N ILE A 7 2.35 0.08 -14.13
CA ILE A 7 1.64 -0.08 -12.86
C ILE A 7 0.97 -1.45 -12.85
N THR A 8 1.28 -2.27 -11.84
CA THR A 8 0.54 -3.52 -11.62
C THR A 8 -0.73 -3.29 -10.80
N GLY A 9 -1.71 -4.20 -10.90
CA GLY A 9 -2.93 -4.11 -10.09
C GLY A 9 -3.85 -2.95 -10.47
N ALA A 10 -3.98 -2.64 -11.77
CA ALA A 10 -4.77 -1.52 -12.29
C ALA A 10 -6.26 -1.53 -11.89
N SER A 11 -6.82 -2.71 -11.62
CA SER A 11 -8.20 -2.90 -11.13
C SER A 11 -8.31 -2.97 -9.60
N GLY A 12 -7.19 -2.88 -8.89
CA GLY A 12 -7.15 -2.88 -7.44
C GLY A 12 -7.48 -1.51 -6.84
N TYR A 13 -7.65 -1.48 -5.52
CA TYR A 13 -8.01 -0.26 -4.77
C TYR A 13 -6.96 0.86 -4.90
N LEU A 14 -5.68 0.53 -4.68
CA LEU A 14 -4.59 1.49 -4.78
C LEU A 14 -4.25 1.78 -6.26
N GLY A 15 -4.04 0.75 -7.07
CA GLY A 15 -3.62 0.91 -8.47
C GLY A 15 -4.68 1.60 -9.34
N GLY A 16 -5.97 1.31 -9.13
CA GLY A 16 -7.05 1.97 -9.83
C GLY A 16 -7.18 3.44 -9.46
N THR A 17 -7.03 3.78 -8.18
CA THR A 17 -7.04 5.18 -7.72
C THR A 17 -5.81 5.95 -8.24
N LEU A 18 -4.63 5.30 -8.28
CA LEU A 18 -3.42 5.86 -8.87
C LEU A 18 -3.61 6.23 -10.36
N LEU A 19 -4.23 5.34 -11.15
CA LEU A 19 -4.56 5.62 -12.55
C LEU A 19 -5.57 6.77 -12.67
N ALA A 20 -6.61 6.79 -11.83
CA ALA A 20 -7.63 7.84 -11.84
C ALA A 20 -7.06 9.23 -11.54
N ARG A 21 -6.03 9.31 -10.69
CA ARG A 21 -5.38 10.57 -10.29
C ARG A 21 -4.14 10.93 -11.13
N TRP A 22 -3.76 10.09 -12.09
CA TRP A 22 -2.50 10.23 -12.82
C TRP A 22 -2.32 11.59 -13.51
N THR A 23 -3.34 12.09 -14.20
CA THR A 23 -3.28 13.37 -14.94
C THR A 23 -3.50 14.61 -14.09
N GLN A 24 -3.91 14.44 -12.84
CA GLN A 24 -4.13 15.56 -11.92
C GLN A 24 -2.83 16.07 -11.30
N THR A 25 -1.75 15.33 -11.50
CA THR A 25 -0.42 15.68 -11.03
C THR A 25 0.44 16.08 -12.23
N SER A 26 1.07 17.26 -12.16
CA SER A 26 2.11 17.63 -13.14
C SER A 26 3.33 16.73 -12.91
N LEU A 27 3.50 15.75 -13.82
CA LEU A 27 4.63 14.85 -13.90
C LEU A 27 5.59 15.33 -15.00
N PRO A 28 6.92 15.22 -14.82
CA PRO A 28 7.87 15.42 -15.90
C PRO A 28 7.59 14.45 -17.07
N ALA A 29 8.14 14.76 -18.24
CA ALA A 29 7.87 13.99 -19.45
C ALA A 29 8.32 12.52 -19.30
N TYR A 30 7.43 11.61 -19.70
CA TYR A 30 7.67 10.17 -19.82
C TYR A 30 7.12 9.68 -21.16
N LYS A 31 7.52 8.48 -21.59
CA LYS A 31 7.27 7.95 -22.93
C LYS A 31 5.89 7.33 -23.03
N ARG A 32 5.62 6.34 -22.16
CA ARG A 32 4.40 5.52 -22.15
C ARG A 32 4.09 5.07 -20.74
N LEU A 33 2.81 4.85 -20.46
CA LEU A 33 2.33 4.22 -19.22
C LEU A 33 1.53 2.97 -19.58
N PHE A 34 1.88 1.87 -18.92
CA PHE A 34 1.13 0.63 -18.97
C PHE A 34 0.39 0.36 -17.67
N ALA A 35 -0.80 -0.20 -17.80
CA ALA A 35 -1.62 -0.69 -16.70
C ALA A 35 -1.79 -2.21 -16.83
N LEU A 36 -1.20 -2.98 -15.91
CA LEU A 36 -1.34 -4.43 -15.92
C LEU A 36 -2.74 -4.83 -15.45
N VAL A 37 -3.41 -5.63 -16.28
CA VAL A 37 -4.75 -6.15 -16.05
C VAL A 37 -4.78 -7.67 -16.15
N ARG A 38 -5.83 -8.32 -15.62
CA ARG A 38 -5.97 -9.78 -15.60
C ARG A 38 -7.02 -10.32 -16.57
N SER A 39 -7.77 -9.46 -17.25
CA SER A 39 -8.82 -9.86 -18.17
C SER A 39 -9.04 -8.82 -19.28
N ASP A 40 -9.61 -9.27 -20.39
CA ASP A 40 -9.98 -8.42 -21.53
C ASP A 40 -11.01 -7.35 -21.15
N GLU A 41 -11.89 -7.66 -20.20
CA GLU A 41 -12.84 -6.69 -19.64
C GLU A 41 -12.10 -5.54 -18.94
N GLN A 42 -11.12 -5.86 -18.08
CA GLN A 42 -10.30 -4.85 -17.42
C GLN A 42 -9.47 -4.06 -18.45
N ALA A 43 -8.94 -4.71 -19.49
CA ALA A 43 -8.24 -4.04 -20.58
C ALA A 43 -9.14 -3.03 -21.30
N THR A 44 -10.40 -3.41 -21.54
CA THR A 44 -11.42 -2.55 -22.15
C THR A 44 -11.73 -1.35 -21.26
N LEU A 45 -11.86 -1.56 -19.94
CA LEU A 45 -12.08 -0.48 -18.98
C LEU A 45 -10.89 0.49 -18.90
N VAL A 46 -9.65 -0.01 -18.93
CA VAL A 46 -8.46 0.85 -19.01
C VAL A 46 -8.50 1.72 -20.27
N LYS A 47 -8.77 1.14 -21.44
CA LYS A 47 -8.87 1.91 -22.70
C LYS A 47 -9.99 2.95 -22.63
N LYS A 48 -11.15 2.56 -22.10
CA LYS A 48 -12.34 3.43 -21.99
C LYS A 48 -12.10 4.62 -21.06
N HIS A 49 -11.53 4.38 -19.88
CA HIS A 49 -11.40 5.41 -18.83
C HIS A 49 -10.08 6.17 -18.89
N PHE A 50 -9.02 5.54 -19.41
CA PHE A 50 -7.64 6.04 -19.35
C PHE A 50 -6.90 5.96 -20.68
N GLY A 51 -7.55 5.69 -21.82
CA GLY A 51 -6.86 5.47 -23.11
C GLY A 51 -6.02 6.65 -23.62
N GLY A 52 -6.25 7.87 -23.12
CA GLY A 52 -5.39 9.04 -23.38
C GLY A 52 -4.13 9.10 -22.51
N VAL A 53 -3.96 8.18 -21.56
CA VAL A 53 -2.95 8.23 -20.48
C VAL A 53 -2.22 6.90 -20.32
N ALA A 54 -2.95 5.78 -20.33
CA ALA A 54 -2.45 4.44 -20.05
C ALA A 54 -2.92 3.41 -21.09
N GLU A 55 -2.03 2.49 -21.44
CA GLU A 55 -2.31 1.34 -22.29
C GLU A 55 -2.45 0.07 -21.43
N PRO A 56 -3.45 -0.79 -21.65
CA PRO A 56 -3.51 -2.05 -20.92
C PRO A 56 -2.41 -2.99 -21.39
N LEU A 57 -1.84 -3.74 -20.43
CA LEU A 57 -0.89 -4.82 -20.69
C LEU A 57 -1.37 -6.05 -19.93
N GLN A 58 -1.17 -7.25 -20.50
CA GLN A 58 -1.61 -8.50 -19.89
C GLN A 58 -0.53 -9.57 -20.08
N PHE A 59 -0.08 -10.14 -18.96
CA PHE A 59 0.84 -11.27 -18.88
C PHE A 59 0.77 -11.86 -17.48
N ASP A 60 1.20 -13.11 -17.31
CA ASP A 60 1.30 -13.73 -15.98
C ASP A 60 2.56 -13.24 -15.26
N THR A 61 2.38 -12.60 -14.12
CA THR A 61 3.49 -12.09 -13.29
C THR A 61 4.28 -13.20 -12.59
N LYS A 62 3.72 -14.41 -12.53
CA LYS A 62 4.38 -15.60 -11.97
C LYS A 62 5.21 -16.34 -13.00
N ASP A 63 5.04 -16.04 -14.28
CA ASP A 63 5.88 -16.58 -15.35
C ASP A 63 7.02 -15.60 -15.64
N GLY A 64 8.23 -15.97 -15.20
CA GLY A 64 9.42 -15.16 -15.41
C GLY A 64 9.76 -14.90 -16.88
N ALA A 65 9.41 -15.79 -17.80
CA ALA A 65 9.62 -15.57 -19.24
C ALA A 65 8.64 -14.53 -19.77
N ALA A 66 7.36 -14.61 -19.38
CA ALA A 66 6.33 -13.64 -19.76
C ALA A 66 6.63 -12.24 -19.19
N VAL A 67 7.06 -12.15 -17.93
CA VAL A 67 7.51 -10.89 -17.30
C VAL A 67 8.68 -10.30 -18.08
N ARG A 68 9.70 -11.11 -18.38
CA ARG A 68 10.88 -10.66 -19.13
C ARG A 68 10.50 -10.15 -20.51
N GLU A 69 9.72 -10.90 -21.27
CA GLU A 69 9.26 -10.50 -22.60
C GLU A 69 8.52 -9.17 -22.57
N ALA A 70 7.55 -9.03 -21.66
CA ALA A 70 6.74 -7.83 -21.52
C ALA A 70 7.58 -6.60 -21.14
N VAL A 71 8.46 -6.73 -20.14
CA VAL A 71 9.29 -5.63 -19.63
C VAL A 71 10.35 -5.21 -20.65
N VAL A 72 11.08 -6.16 -21.21
CA VAL A 72 12.21 -5.88 -22.12
C VAL A 72 11.72 -5.34 -23.46
N THR A 73 10.71 -5.98 -24.09
CA THR A 73 10.20 -5.55 -25.40
C THR A 73 9.62 -4.14 -25.35
N ASN A 74 8.91 -3.81 -24.26
CA ASN A 74 8.32 -2.49 -24.08
C ASN A 74 9.29 -1.45 -23.50
N HIS A 75 10.55 -1.83 -23.22
CA HIS A 75 11.55 -0.96 -22.61
C HIS A 75 11.07 -0.32 -21.30
N ILE A 76 10.34 -1.11 -20.49
CA ILE A 76 9.79 -0.65 -19.21
C ILE A 76 10.97 -0.40 -18.27
N SER A 77 11.12 0.84 -17.81
CA SER A 77 12.22 1.27 -16.94
C SER A 77 11.76 1.66 -15.54
N ILE A 78 10.45 1.85 -15.34
CA ILE A 78 9.88 2.12 -14.02
C ILE A 78 8.72 1.15 -13.79
N VAL A 79 8.77 0.37 -12.73
CA VAL A 79 7.70 -0.54 -12.32
C VAL A 79 7.17 -0.13 -10.96
N TYR A 80 5.86 0.10 -10.91
CA TYR A 80 5.08 0.27 -9.69
C TYR A 80 4.39 -1.08 -9.43
N PHE A 81 5.00 -1.90 -8.57
CA PHE A 81 4.52 -3.24 -8.23
C PHE A 81 3.57 -3.16 -7.04
N LEU A 82 2.27 -3.11 -7.32
CA LEU A 82 1.16 -2.90 -6.37
C LEU A 82 0.37 -4.19 -6.09
N ILE A 83 0.91 -5.34 -6.46
CA ILE A 83 0.32 -6.66 -6.22
C ILE A 83 1.25 -7.46 -5.31
N ASP A 84 0.71 -8.37 -4.51
CA ASP A 84 1.45 -9.34 -3.68
C ASP A 84 2.64 -8.79 -2.85
N ALA A 85 2.37 -8.45 -1.59
CA ALA A 85 3.39 -8.05 -0.62
C ALA A 85 4.02 -9.25 0.14
N MET A 86 3.62 -10.49 -0.16
CA MET A 86 3.86 -11.64 0.71
C MET A 86 4.95 -12.58 0.22
N THR A 87 5.14 -12.66 -1.09
CA THR A 87 6.13 -13.53 -1.74
C THR A 87 7.01 -12.72 -2.69
N ALA A 88 8.23 -13.21 -2.96
CA ALA A 88 9.25 -12.45 -3.70
C ALA A 88 9.45 -12.89 -5.17
N ASP A 89 8.87 -14.01 -5.61
CA ASP A 89 9.20 -14.63 -6.90
C ASP A 89 8.96 -13.68 -8.08
N ALA A 90 7.77 -13.05 -8.13
CA ALA A 90 7.42 -12.12 -9.19
C ALA A 90 8.33 -10.88 -9.19
N GLN A 91 8.62 -10.32 -8.02
CA GLN A 91 9.49 -9.16 -7.85
C GLN A 91 10.88 -9.44 -8.41
N VAL A 92 11.43 -10.63 -8.14
CA VAL A 92 12.72 -11.06 -8.69
C VAL A 92 12.67 -11.13 -10.22
N HIS A 93 11.58 -11.61 -10.83
CA HIS A 93 11.41 -11.59 -12.28
C HIS A 93 11.44 -10.17 -12.85
N PHE A 94 10.70 -9.24 -12.24
CA PHE A 94 10.68 -7.83 -12.67
C PHE A 94 12.04 -7.16 -12.51
N ILE A 95 12.72 -7.35 -11.38
CA ILE A 95 14.05 -6.75 -11.13
C ILE A 95 15.08 -7.27 -12.13
N ARG A 96 15.09 -8.58 -12.44
CA ARG A 96 15.99 -9.15 -13.46
C ARG A 96 15.72 -8.58 -14.86
N ALA A 97 14.44 -8.45 -15.23
CA ALA A 97 14.05 -7.87 -16.52
C ALA A 97 14.39 -6.37 -16.61
N LEU A 98 14.23 -5.61 -15.52
CA LEU A 98 14.66 -4.21 -15.45
C LEU A 98 16.18 -4.07 -15.64
N ALA A 99 16.98 -4.98 -15.05
CA ALA A 99 18.42 -4.98 -15.25
C ALA A 99 18.82 -5.22 -16.72
N GLU A 100 18.04 -6.01 -17.48
CA GLU A 100 18.21 -6.15 -18.93
C GLU A 100 17.89 -4.86 -19.68
N VAL A 101 16.79 -4.19 -19.32
CA VAL A 101 16.43 -2.87 -19.89
C VAL A 101 17.53 -1.84 -19.61
N LYS A 102 18.11 -1.83 -18.41
CA LYS A 102 19.26 -0.96 -18.09
C LYS A 102 20.45 -1.23 -19.01
N ARG A 103 20.82 -2.51 -19.21
CA ARG A 103 21.93 -2.88 -20.10
C ARG A 103 21.67 -2.50 -21.56
N SER A 104 20.44 -2.61 -22.06
CA SER A 104 20.15 -2.33 -23.46
C SER A 104 19.92 -0.85 -23.76
N THR A 105 19.44 -0.07 -22.79
CA THR A 105 19.06 1.34 -23.00
C THR A 105 20.01 2.36 -22.37
N GLY A 106 20.81 1.94 -21.38
CA GLY A 106 21.60 2.84 -20.55
C GLY A 106 20.77 3.71 -19.60
N LEU A 107 19.44 3.52 -19.51
CA LEU A 107 18.59 4.22 -18.55
C LEU A 107 18.77 3.64 -17.15
N ASP A 108 18.67 4.50 -16.14
CA ASP A 108 18.37 4.03 -14.80
C ASP A 108 16.97 3.42 -14.75
N VAL A 109 16.86 2.36 -13.95
CA VAL A 109 15.66 1.54 -13.84
C VAL A 109 15.22 1.43 -12.39
N HIS A 110 13.91 1.43 -12.18
CA HIS A 110 13.29 1.68 -10.90
C HIS A 110 12.22 0.64 -10.60
N PHE A 111 12.27 0.05 -9.41
CA PHE A 111 11.30 -0.93 -8.94
C PHE A 111 10.71 -0.50 -7.59
N LEU A 112 9.47 -0.02 -7.62
CA LEU A 112 8.71 0.23 -6.41
C LEU A 112 7.95 -1.03 -6.01
N HIS A 113 8.16 -1.49 -4.79
CA HIS A 113 7.42 -2.58 -4.17
C HIS A 113 6.42 -2.04 -3.15
N THR A 114 5.14 -2.31 -3.37
CA THR A 114 4.08 -1.99 -2.40
C THR A 114 4.03 -3.08 -1.34
N SER A 115 4.56 -2.74 -0.18
CA SER A 115 4.63 -3.55 1.03
C SER A 115 3.40 -3.28 1.91
N GLY A 116 3.55 -3.22 3.24
CA GLY A 116 2.48 -2.80 4.15
C GLY A 116 2.93 -2.62 5.59
N ALA A 117 2.31 -1.68 6.31
CA ALA A 117 2.70 -1.31 7.68
C ALA A 117 2.65 -2.48 8.69
N LYS A 118 1.88 -3.54 8.40
CA LYS A 118 1.88 -4.78 9.20
C LYS A 118 3.26 -5.41 9.31
N ILE A 119 4.10 -5.26 8.28
CA ILE A 119 5.47 -5.80 8.24
C ILE A 119 6.40 -5.03 9.20
N PHE A 120 6.00 -3.83 9.64
CA PHE A 120 6.70 -2.97 10.59
C PHE A 120 5.92 -2.86 11.92
N SER A 121 5.25 -3.93 12.31
CA SER A 121 4.39 -3.96 13.50
C SER A 121 4.74 -5.13 14.44
N SER A 122 4.08 -5.17 15.60
CA SER A 122 4.15 -6.29 16.53
C SER A 122 3.89 -7.66 15.88
N HIS A 123 3.07 -7.72 14.83
CA HIS A 123 2.78 -8.97 14.08
C HIS A 123 3.97 -9.53 13.31
N ALA A 124 4.97 -8.68 13.05
CA ALA A 124 6.16 -9.02 12.30
C ALA A 124 7.43 -8.97 13.17
N GLY A 125 7.29 -8.79 14.49
CA GLY A 125 8.42 -8.68 15.41
C GLY A 125 9.22 -7.38 15.28
N ALA A 126 8.62 -6.33 14.70
CA ALA A 126 9.23 -5.00 14.66
C ALA A 126 9.26 -4.36 16.06
N PRO A 127 10.23 -3.47 16.36
CA PRO A 127 10.24 -2.73 17.61
C PRO A 127 9.00 -1.84 17.73
N THR A 128 8.44 -1.75 18.94
CA THR A 128 7.22 -0.97 19.24
C THR A 128 7.33 -0.17 20.54
N ASP A 129 8.54 -0.05 21.08
CA ASP A 129 8.90 0.69 22.29
C ASP A 129 9.09 2.19 22.05
N ARG A 130 9.30 2.59 20.78
CA ARG A 130 9.43 3.99 20.34
C ARG A 130 8.95 4.16 18.89
N PRO A 131 8.81 5.40 18.40
CA PRO A 131 8.68 5.64 16.96
C PRO A 131 9.82 5.01 16.17
N LEU A 132 9.47 4.27 15.12
CA LEU A 132 10.38 3.73 14.12
C LEU A 132 10.23 4.59 12.86
N LEU A 133 11.26 5.34 12.48
CA LEU A 133 11.12 6.31 11.37
C LEU A 133 11.36 5.62 10.01
N ASP A 134 10.62 6.00 8.98
CA ASP A 134 10.89 5.52 7.60
C ASP A 134 12.17 6.10 6.98
N THR A 135 12.81 7.05 7.67
CA THR A 135 14.14 7.61 7.37
C THR A 135 15.25 7.11 8.29
N GLU A 136 14.97 6.17 9.20
CA GLU A 136 15.96 5.68 10.14
C GLU A 136 17.12 4.97 9.41
N ALA A 137 18.36 5.35 9.72
CA ALA A 137 19.53 4.94 8.94
C ALA A 137 19.76 3.42 8.92
N ASP A 138 19.38 2.74 10.01
CA ASP A 138 19.49 1.29 10.20
C ASP A 138 18.16 0.55 10.00
N LEU A 139 17.12 1.19 9.44
CA LEU A 139 15.79 0.58 9.24
C LEU A 139 15.84 -0.74 8.48
N TYR A 140 16.72 -0.85 7.47
CA TYR A 140 16.93 -2.11 6.75
C TYR A 140 17.46 -3.22 7.67
N GLU A 141 18.44 -2.92 8.52
CA GLU A 141 19.01 -3.92 9.43
C GLU A 141 18.00 -4.30 10.53
N ILE A 142 17.23 -3.33 11.03
CA ILE A 142 16.10 -3.58 11.95
C ILE A 142 15.10 -4.55 11.30
N GLN A 143 14.63 -4.24 10.08
CA GLN A 143 13.69 -5.09 9.35
C GLN A 143 14.27 -6.49 9.09
N LYS A 144 15.54 -6.58 8.72
CA LYS A 144 16.21 -7.86 8.45
C LYS A 144 16.36 -8.72 9.71
N ALA A 145 16.55 -8.08 10.87
CA ALA A 145 16.67 -8.77 12.15
C ALA A 145 15.31 -9.27 12.70
N GLN A 146 14.19 -8.76 12.20
CA GLN A 146 12.86 -9.12 12.66
C GLN A 146 12.62 -10.64 12.63
N LYS A 147 12.06 -11.14 13.74
CA LYS A 147 11.57 -12.51 13.90
C LYS A 147 10.06 -12.46 14.09
N ALA A 148 9.33 -12.65 13.00
CA ALA A 148 7.89 -12.57 13.04
C ALA A 148 7.30 -13.79 13.77
N PRO A 149 6.38 -13.58 14.73
CA PRO A 149 5.67 -14.68 15.39
C PRO A 149 4.74 -15.44 14.44
N ILE A 150 4.33 -14.80 13.33
CA ILE A 150 3.45 -15.38 12.32
C ILE A 150 4.29 -15.74 11.08
N PRO A 151 4.34 -17.01 10.64
CA PRO A 151 5.18 -17.43 9.50
C PRO A 151 4.91 -16.66 8.20
N LEU A 152 3.63 -16.37 7.92
CA LEU A 152 3.22 -15.55 6.77
C LEU A 152 3.85 -14.15 6.82
N MET A 153 3.94 -13.55 8.01
CA MET A 153 4.58 -12.23 8.18
C MET A 153 6.09 -12.31 8.02
N GLN A 154 6.73 -13.43 8.41
CA GLN A 154 8.16 -13.63 8.14
C GLN A 154 8.44 -13.68 6.62
N SER A 155 7.56 -14.31 5.84
CA SER A 155 7.66 -14.31 4.37
C SER A 155 7.59 -12.89 3.79
N ALA A 156 6.69 -12.06 4.30
CA ALA A 156 6.54 -10.68 3.86
C ALA A 156 7.76 -9.80 4.25
N VAL A 157 8.31 -9.97 5.46
CA VAL A 157 9.58 -9.35 5.87
C VAL A 157 10.71 -9.75 4.92
N ASN A 158 10.84 -11.05 4.65
CA ASN A 158 11.87 -11.57 3.75
C ASN A 158 11.70 -11.06 2.31
N THR A 159 10.45 -10.82 1.88
CA THR A 159 10.13 -10.25 0.57
C THR A 159 10.70 -8.84 0.43
N ASN A 160 10.48 -7.95 1.41
CA ASN A 160 11.09 -6.61 1.39
C ASN A 160 12.63 -6.70 1.32
N ASN A 161 13.24 -7.58 2.11
CA ASN A 161 14.70 -7.77 2.11
C ASN A 161 15.21 -8.25 0.74
N THR A 162 14.51 -9.22 0.15
CA THR A 162 14.85 -9.79 -1.17
C THR A 162 14.76 -8.74 -2.27
N VAL A 163 13.71 -7.90 -2.25
CA VAL A 163 13.57 -6.78 -3.21
C VAL A 163 14.76 -5.84 -3.14
N ILE A 164 15.17 -5.43 -1.93
CA ILE A 164 16.31 -4.52 -1.75
C ILE A 164 17.59 -5.17 -2.24
N GLU A 165 17.92 -6.36 -1.72
CA GLU A 165 19.19 -7.04 -2.01
C GLU A 165 19.33 -7.40 -3.49
N GLN A 166 18.27 -7.91 -4.12
CA GLN A 166 18.29 -8.26 -5.54
C GLN A 166 18.43 -7.02 -6.42
N ALA A 167 17.71 -5.94 -6.10
CA ALA A 167 17.78 -4.70 -6.85
C ALA A 167 19.18 -4.08 -6.76
N GLU A 168 19.77 -3.99 -5.56
CA GLU A 168 21.13 -3.50 -5.36
C GLU A 168 22.16 -4.34 -6.14
N SER A 169 22.04 -5.67 -6.08
CA SER A 169 22.97 -6.57 -6.79
C SER A 169 22.93 -6.43 -8.32
N LEU A 170 21.82 -5.91 -8.87
CA LEU A 170 21.58 -5.77 -10.30
C LEU A 170 21.58 -4.31 -10.78
N GLY A 171 21.91 -3.36 -9.90
CA GLY A 171 21.95 -1.92 -10.22
C GLY A 171 20.57 -1.31 -10.54
N VAL A 172 19.51 -1.87 -9.94
CA VAL A 172 18.12 -1.37 -10.01
C VAL A 172 17.84 -0.55 -8.77
N HIS A 173 17.26 0.64 -8.92
CA HIS A 173 16.82 1.46 -7.79
C HIS A 173 15.50 0.91 -7.23
N SER A 174 15.52 0.38 -6.01
CA SER A 174 14.32 -0.13 -5.33
C SER A 174 13.73 0.87 -4.33
N TYR A 175 12.40 0.81 -4.17
CA TYR A 175 11.66 1.60 -3.19
C TYR A 175 10.66 0.69 -2.47
N ILE A 176 10.70 0.65 -1.14
CA ILE A 176 9.71 -0.04 -0.30
C ILE A 176 8.63 0.97 0.08
N PHE A 177 7.53 0.95 -0.66
CA PHE A 177 6.37 1.79 -0.37
C PHE A 177 5.46 1.08 0.62
N VAL A 178 5.05 1.75 1.70
CA VAL A 178 4.38 1.12 2.82
C VAL A 178 3.01 1.79 3.03
N PRO A 179 1.92 1.23 2.48
CA PRO A 179 0.56 1.60 2.86
C PRO A 179 0.27 1.15 4.30
N CYS A 180 -0.57 1.92 5.01
CA CYS A 180 -0.98 1.63 6.37
C CYS A 180 -2.47 1.21 6.46
N ILE A 181 -3.26 1.71 7.41
CA ILE A 181 -4.71 1.66 7.24
C ILE A 181 -5.08 2.71 6.21
N VAL A 182 -5.30 2.25 4.98
CA VAL A 182 -5.80 3.08 3.91
C VAL A 182 -7.33 3.11 3.98
N TYR A 183 -7.94 4.29 3.92
CA TYR A 183 -9.39 4.46 3.97
C TYR A 183 -9.89 5.44 2.92
N GLY A 184 -11.21 5.49 2.71
CA GLY A 184 -11.87 6.35 1.74
C GLY A 184 -12.21 5.65 0.43
N ARG A 185 -13.07 6.30 -0.37
CA ARG A 185 -13.56 5.74 -1.63
C ARG A 185 -12.45 5.70 -2.69
N GLY A 186 -12.15 4.50 -3.18
CA GLY A 186 -11.27 4.32 -4.33
C GLY A 186 -11.92 4.83 -5.61
N GLU A 187 -11.13 5.40 -6.51
CA GLU A 187 -11.62 6.11 -7.70
C GLU A 187 -11.36 5.37 -9.02
N GLY A 188 -10.71 4.21 -8.92
CA GLY A 188 -10.56 3.31 -10.05
C GLY A 188 -11.88 2.72 -10.54
N PHE A 189 -11.80 2.09 -11.72
CA PHE A 189 -12.92 1.34 -12.30
C PHE A 189 -13.19 -0.01 -11.59
N GLY A 190 -12.24 -0.51 -10.79
CA GLY A 190 -12.32 -1.79 -10.12
C GLY A 190 -12.71 -1.67 -8.64
N ASN A 191 -11.93 -2.29 -7.75
CA ASN A 191 -12.21 -2.29 -6.31
C ASN A 191 -12.16 -0.87 -5.71
N ARG A 192 -13.17 -0.52 -4.89
CA ARG A 192 -13.33 0.83 -4.32
C ARG A 192 -13.20 0.89 -2.80
N ILE A 193 -13.02 -0.25 -2.14
CA ILE A 193 -12.97 -0.35 -0.69
C ILE A 193 -11.65 -0.96 -0.22
N SER A 194 -11.24 -0.60 0.99
CA SER A 194 -10.01 -1.09 1.62
C SER A 194 -10.16 -2.53 2.15
N ILE A 195 -9.18 -2.99 2.92
CA ILE A 195 -9.16 -4.34 3.52
C ILE A 195 -9.42 -4.29 5.03
N GLN A 196 -8.72 -3.41 5.78
CA GLN A 196 -8.86 -3.39 7.24
C GLN A 196 -10.22 -2.86 7.70
N THR A 197 -10.70 -1.75 7.12
CA THR A 197 -12.02 -1.19 7.45
C THR A 197 -13.13 -2.18 7.08
N VAL A 198 -12.97 -2.92 5.97
CA VAL A 198 -13.87 -4.02 5.59
C VAL A 198 -13.86 -5.16 6.60
N ALA A 199 -12.69 -5.54 7.11
CA ALA A 199 -12.60 -6.57 8.14
C ALA A 199 -13.38 -6.17 9.41
N ILE A 200 -13.30 -4.89 9.82
CA ILE A 200 -14.05 -4.37 10.98
C ILE A 200 -15.55 -4.56 10.74
N VAL A 201 -16.06 -4.09 9.59
CA VAL A 201 -17.49 -4.20 9.25
C VAL A 201 -17.95 -5.66 9.18
N ARG A 202 -17.16 -6.55 8.57
CA ARG A 202 -17.50 -7.97 8.44
C ARG A 202 -17.60 -8.67 9.80
N ALA A 203 -16.58 -8.49 10.66
CA ALA A 203 -16.59 -9.09 12.00
C ALA A 203 -17.74 -8.52 12.84
N ALA A 204 -17.92 -7.19 12.81
CA ALA A 204 -18.96 -6.53 13.58
C ALA A 204 -20.38 -6.96 13.15
N ARG A 205 -20.66 -7.00 11.85
CA ARG A 205 -21.95 -7.46 11.30
C ARG A 205 -22.23 -8.92 11.67
N ALA A 206 -21.22 -9.79 11.58
CA ALA A 206 -21.39 -11.21 11.86
C ALA A 206 -21.71 -11.50 13.33
N LEU A 207 -21.09 -10.74 14.25
CA LEU A 207 -21.29 -10.93 15.69
C LEU A 207 -22.34 -9.98 16.29
N ARG A 208 -22.89 -9.06 15.49
CA ARG A 208 -23.77 -7.96 15.93
C ARG A 208 -23.16 -7.08 17.02
N ARG A 209 -21.84 -7.07 17.16
CA ARG A 209 -21.08 -6.36 18.19
C ARG A 209 -19.69 -6.03 17.68
N VAL A 210 -19.11 -4.92 18.15
CA VAL A 210 -17.74 -4.53 17.82
C VAL A 210 -16.81 -4.97 18.94
N TYR A 211 -15.70 -5.63 18.59
CA TYR A 211 -14.74 -6.14 19.55
C TYR A 211 -13.32 -5.62 19.32
N ASN A 212 -12.64 -5.30 20.42
CA ASN A 212 -11.20 -5.09 20.47
C ASN A 212 -10.50 -6.45 20.72
N VAL A 213 -9.46 -6.74 19.94
CA VAL A 213 -8.69 -7.99 19.99
C VAL A 213 -7.30 -7.81 20.63
N ASP A 214 -6.94 -6.58 20.96
CA ASP A 214 -5.67 -6.25 21.59
C ASP A 214 -5.82 -6.04 23.09
N SER A 215 -4.70 -6.20 23.79
CA SER A 215 -4.56 -5.69 25.15
C SER A 215 -4.11 -4.22 25.12
N GLY A 216 -4.66 -3.42 26.04
CA GLY A 216 -4.41 -1.98 26.09
C GLY A 216 -5.05 -1.22 24.92
N ARG A 217 -4.43 -0.09 24.53
CA ARG A 217 -4.97 0.84 23.50
C ARG A 217 -3.94 1.12 22.41
N PRO A 218 -3.59 0.12 21.57
CA PRO A 218 -2.57 0.32 20.54
C PRO A 218 -3.03 1.30 19.46
N SER A 219 -2.06 2.03 18.91
CA SER A 219 -2.24 2.92 17.78
C SER A 219 -1.67 2.33 16.49
N TRP A 220 -2.15 2.84 15.36
CA TRP A 220 -1.73 2.42 14.03
C TRP A 220 -1.66 3.61 13.07
N PRO A 221 -0.69 3.65 12.12
CA PRO A 221 -0.63 4.71 11.12
C PRO A 221 -1.83 4.64 10.16
N VAL A 222 -2.37 5.79 9.77
CA VAL A 222 -3.51 5.90 8.85
C VAL A 222 -3.21 6.83 7.68
N CYS A 223 -3.94 6.64 6.59
CA CYS A 223 -3.81 7.46 5.39
C CYS A 223 -5.08 7.40 4.55
N HIS A 224 -5.57 8.54 4.06
CA HIS A 224 -6.62 8.53 3.06
C HIS A 224 -6.07 7.98 1.73
N VAL A 225 -6.89 7.28 0.94
CA VAL A 225 -6.44 6.68 -0.34
C VAL A 225 -5.87 7.70 -1.31
N LEU A 226 -6.35 8.94 -1.27
CA LEU A 226 -5.82 10.04 -2.08
C LEU A 226 -4.45 10.53 -1.61
N ASP A 227 -4.17 10.50 -0.30
CA ASP A 227 -2.86 10.83 0.25
C ASP A 227 -1.84 9.73 -0.05
N ASN A 228 -2.25 8.46 0.06
CA ASN A 228 -1.45 7.34 -0.40
C ASN A 228 -1.10 7.49 -1.89
N THR A 229 -2.09 7.86 -2.71
CA THR A 229 -1.92 8.08 -4.15
C THR A 229 -1.01 9.27 -4.46
N SER A 230 -1.14 10.37 -3.72
CA SER A 230 -0.31 11.55 -3.95
C SER A 230 1.15 11.30 -3.55
N LEU A 231 1.43 10.43 -2.57
CA LEU A 231 2.81 10.02 -2.25
C LEU A 231 3.42 9.17 -3.37
N TYR A 232 2.67 8.23 -3.96
CA TYR A 232 3.12 7.49 -5.14
C TYR A 232 3.52 8.45 -6.27
N LEU A 233 2.66 9.43 -6.56
CA LEU A 233 2.89 10.39 -7.64
C LEU A 233 4.04 11.37 -7.32
N ALA A 234 4.22 11.74 -6.05
CA ALA A 234 5.36 12.56 -5.61
C ALA A 234 6.68 11.80 -5.79
N LEU A 235 6.72 10.52 -5.44
CA LEU A 235 7.90 9.68 -5.65
C LEU A 235 8.21 9.52 -7.15
N LEU A 236 7.19 9.28 -7.99
CA LEU A 236 7.37 9.25 -9.44
C LEU A 236 7.91 10.56 -9.99
N ARG A 237 7.39 11.70 -9.53
CA ARG A 237 7.90 13.01 -9.92
C ARG A 237 9.38 13.15 -9.57
N GLY A 238 9.78 12.73 -8.37
CA GLY A 238 11.17 12.73 -7.94
C GLY A 238 12.06 11.91 -8.87
N ILE A 239 11.64 10.69 -9.19
CA ILE A 239 12.34 9.79 -10.13
C ILE A 239 12.50 10.43 -11.52
N LEU A 240 11.42 10.94 -12.10
CA LEU A 240 11.45 11.52 -13.45
C LEU A 240 12.25 12.83 -13.52
N SER A 241 12.31 13.57 -12.40
CA SER A 241 13.07 14.83 -12.32
C SER A 241 14.56 14.58 -12.24
N SER A 242 15.02 13.56 -11.49
CA SER A 242 16.45 13.22 -11.41
C SER A 242 17.00 12.74 -12.75
N SER A 243 16.23 11.98 -13.53
CA SER A 243 16.65 11.47 -14.84
C SER A 243 16.79 12.54 -15.93
N SER A 244 16.20 13.71 -15.71
CA SER A 244 16.25 14.86 -16.64
C SER A 244 17.51 15.73 -16.45
N SER A 245 18.28 15.50 -15.38
CA SER A 245 19.37 16.37 -14.92
C SER A 245 20.78 16.01 -15.41
N ASN A 246 20.92 15.12 -16.39
CA ASN A 246 22.21 14.89 -17.08
C ASN A 246 22.71 16.10 -17.90
N ASP A 247 21.96 17.21 -17.91
CA ASP A 247 22.43 18.51 -18.37
C ASP A 247 22.89 19.33 -17.15
N SER A 248 24.19 19.23 -16.84
CA SER A 248 24.88 19.90 -15.73
C SER A 248 24.91 21.44 -15.84
N SER A 249 24.12 22.03 -16.74
CA SER A 249 24.07 23.46 -17.01
C SER A 249 22.87 24.21 -16.40
N ASN A 250 21.81 23.51 -15.94
CA ASN A 250 20.65 24.15 -15.30
C ASN A 250 20.42 23.64 -13.88
N GLY A 251 20.93 24.40 -12.91
CA GLY A 251 20.97 24.10 -11.48
C GLY A 251 19.63 24.05 -10.73
N THR A 252 18.66 23.23 -11.17
CA THR A 252 17.49 22.90 -10.34
C THR A 252 17.73 21.70 -9.40
N GLY A 253 18.88 21.01 -9.52
CA GLY A 253 19.56 20.27 -8.43
C GLY A 253 18.70 19.37 -7.53
N ALA A 254 17.59 18.81 -8.03
CA ALA A 254 16.73 17.99 -7.21
C ALA A 254 17.44 16.67 -6.89
N LYS A 255 17.74 16.45 -5.61
CA LYS A 255 18.31 15.20 -5.11
C LYS A 255 17.39 14.03 -5.52
N PRO A 256 17.93 12.93 -6.07
CA PRO A 256 17.14 11.75 -6.36
C PRO A 256 16.52 11.21 -5.06
N PRO A 257 15.28 10.67 -5.10
CA PRO A 257 14.66 10.07 -3.92
C PRO A 257 15.54 8.96 -3.34
N GLY A 258 15.60 8.83 -2.00
CA GLY A 258 16.26 7.71 -1.34
C GLY A 258 15.77 6.36 -1.89
N CYS A 259 16.70 5.43 -2.13
CA CYS A 259 16.42 4.10 -2.72
C CYS A 259 17.23 3.01 -2.00
N GLY A 260 16.97 1.74 -2.34
CA GLY A 260 17.65 0.58 -1.74
C GLY A 260 17.38 0.51 -0.24
N LYS A 261 18.42 0.32 0.57
CA LYS A 261 18.34 0.30 2.04
C LYS A 261 17.83 1.60 2.67
N HIS A 262 17.83 2.71 1.94
CA HIS A 262 17.30 3.99 2.40
C HIS A 262 15.98 4.36 1.71
N GLY A 263 15.35 3.42 0.99
CA GLY A 263 14.19 3.67 0.13
C GLY A 263 12.84 3.33 0.74
N TYR A 264 12.61 3.54 2.04
CA TYR A 264 11.33 3.24 2.70
C TYR A 264 10.42 4.46 2.74
N TYR A 265 9.17 4.33 2.30
CA TYR A 265 8.21 5.44 2.25
C TYR A 265 6.88 5.02 2.89
N LEU A 266 6.58 5.53 4.08
CA LEU A 266 5.29 5.31 4.73
C LEU A 266 4.28 6.34 4.24
N ALA A 267 3.23 5.87 3.59
CA ALA A 267 2.06 6.70 3.30
C ALA A 267 1.23 6.85 4.58
N SER A 268 1.46 7.89 5.37
CA SER A 268 0.68 8.17 6.58
C SER A 268 0.60 9.65 6.92
N SER A 269 -0.56 10.07 7.41
CA SER A 269 -0.77 11.41 7.99
C SER A 269 -0.70 11.44 9.52
N GLY A 270 -0.38 10.31 10.15
CA GLY A 270 -0.28 10.15 11.59
C GLY A 270 -0.93 8.86 12.07
N HIS A 271 -1.11 8.74 13.38
CA HIS A 271 -1.63 7.54 14.02
C HIS A 271 -3.00 7.78 14.65
N VAL A 272 -3.81 6.72 14.71
CA VAL A 272 -5.05 6.70 15.52
C VAL A 272 -5.07 5.46 16.40
N VAL A 273 -5.80 5.51 17.52
CA VAL A 273 -6.04 4.34 18.37
C VAL A 273 -7.08 3.45 17.70
N TRP A 274 -6.83 2.15 17.67
CA TRP A 274 -7.75 1.17 17.08
C TRP A 274 -9.16 1.24 17.70
N GLU A 275 -9.23 1.32 19.02
CA GLU A 275 -10.48 1.42 19.77
C GLU A 275 -11.33 2.64 19.39
N ASP A 276 -10.70 3.79 19.11
CA ASP A 276 -11.41 4.99 18.68
C ASP A 276 -12.02 4.78 17.28
N LEU A 277 -11.29 4.10 16.38
CA LEU A 277 -11.79 3.72 15.06
C LEU A 277 -12.95 2.70 15.17
N TYR A 278 -12.81 1.69 16.04
CA TYR A 278 -13.86 0.71 16.32
C TYR A 278 -15.13 1.37 16.83
N ALA A 279 -15.01 2.28 17.79
CA ALA A 279 -16.14 3.00 18.34
C ALA A 279 -16.82 3.88 17.26
N ALA A 280 -16.04 4.61 16.47
CA ALA A 280 -16.55 5.48 15.41
C ALA A 280 -17.31 4.69 14.32
N MET A 281 -16.76 3.55 13.88
CA MET A 281 -17.44 2.67 12.92
C MET A 281 -18.65 1.97 13.56
N GLY A 282 -18.53 1.56 14.83
CA GLY A 282 -19.60 0.94 15.62
C GLY A 282 -20.83 1.83 15.76
N THR A 283 -20.65 3.14 15.96
CA THR A 283 -21.74 4.12 15.97
C THR A 283 -22.57 4.03 14.69
N ARG A 284 -21.91 4.02 13.51
CA ARG A 284 -22.64 3.96 12.24
C ARG A 284 -23.29 2.60 12.02
N LEU A 285 -22.63 1.52 12.41
CA LEU A 285 -23.21 0.17 12.31
C LEU A 285 -24.47 0.03 13.19
N ALA A 286 -24.50 0.65 14.37
CA ALA A 286 -25.68 0.68 15.24
C ALA A 286 -26.82 1.48 14.62
N GLN A 287 -26.53 2.65 14.03
CA GLN A 287 -27.51 3.45 13.26
C GLN A 287 -28.10 2.68 12.08
N ARG A 288 -27.32 1.76 11.48
CA ARG A 288 -27.79 0.85 10.41
C ARG A 288 -28.50 -0.41 10.95
N GLY A 289 -28.61 -0.59 12.27
CA GLY A 289 -29.21 -1.77 12.90
C GLY A 289 -28.40 -3.06 12.78
N LEU A 290 -27.12 -2.95 12.39
CA LEU A 290 -26.24 -4.10 12.11
C LEU A 290 -25.48 -4.61 13.34
N VAL A 291 -25.33 -3.75 14.35
CA VAL A 291 -24.82 -4.13 15.67
C VAL A 291 -25.77 -3.64 16.76
N ASP A 292 -25.76 -4.29 17.91
CA ASP A 292 -26.54 -3.86 19.06
C ASP A 292 -25.84 -2.68 19.76
N GLY A 293 -26.61 -1.69 20.19
CA GLY A 293 -26.12 -0.50 20.88
C GLY A 293 -27.06 0.69 20.68
N ASP A 294 -26.83 1.77 21.42
CA ASP A 294 -27.57 3.02 21.24
C ASP A 294 -27.04 3.77 19.99
N PRO A 295 -27.85 3.97 18.94
CA PRO A 295 -27.43 4.62 17.69
C PRO A 295 -27.10 6.11 17.84
N THR A 296 -27.36 6.70 19.01
CA THR A 296 -27.13 8.12 19.32
C THR A 296 -25.84 8.37 20.11
N THR A 297 -25.14 7.30 20.53
CA THR A 297 -23.90 7.40 21.31
C THR A 297 -22.72 6.75 20.58
N ALA A 298 -21.51 6.93 21.11
CA ALA A 298 -20.33 6.25 20.58
C ALA A 298 -20.52 4.72 20.63
N GLY A 299 -20.10 4.02 19.57
CA GLY A 299 -20.18 2.58 19.47
C GLY A 299 -19.51 1.89 20.65
N THR A 300 -20.22 0.98 21.31
CA THR A 300 -19.66 0.16 22.38
C THR A 300 -18.66 -0.85 21.80
N VAL A 301 -17.45 -0.85 22.35
CA VAL A 301 -16.39 -1.80 21.98
C VAL A 301 -16.12 -2.73 23.15
N GLU A 302 -16.30 -4.03 22.94
CA GLU A 302 -16.09 -5.05 23.96
C GLU A 302 -14.74 -5.76 23.75
N HIS A 303 -14.12 -6.29 24.80
CA HIS A 303 -12.91 -7.11 24.61
C HIS A 303 -13.28 -8.52 24.13
N ALA A 304 -12.64 -8.98 23.07
CA ALA A 304 -12.86 -10.32 22.53
C ALA A 304 -12.37 -11.40 23.52
N THR A 305 -13.25 -12.33 23.87
CA THR A 305 -12.87 -13.59 24.53
C THR A 305 -12.34 -14.59 23.49
N ASP A 306 -11.75 -15.71 23.93
CA ASP A 306 -11.26 -16.74 23.01
C ASP A 306 -12.36 -17.32 22.10
N ASP A 307 -13.58 -17.51 22.63
CA ASP A 307 -14.75 -17.94 21.84
C ASP A 307 -15.15 -16.87 20.80
N VAL A 308 -15.13 -15.59 21.20
CA VAL A 308 -15.39 -14.47 20.29
C VAL A 308 -14.35 -14.41 19.18
N LEU A 309 -13.06 -14.61 19.48
CA LEU A 309 -12.00 -14.68 18.48
C LEU A 309 -12.24 -15.83 17.49
N GLY A 310 -12.74 -16.98 17.95
CA GLY A 310 -13.18 -18.09 17.09
C GLY A 310 -14.24 -17.66 16.07
N LYS A 311 -15.29 -16.97 16.55
CA LYS A 311 -16.38 -16.45 15.70
C LYS A 311 -15.90 -15.35 14.73
N MET A 312 -15.02 -14.46 15.19
CA MET A 312 -14.41 -13.43 14.35
C MET A 312 -13.55 -14.07 13.24
N GLY A 313 -12.76 -15.08 13.58
CA GLY A 313 -11.98 -15.85 12.61
C GLY A 313 -12.87 -16.46 11.52
N ALA A 314 -13.96 -17.13 11.91
CA ALA A 314 -14.94 -17.66 10.96
C ALA A 314 -15.55 -16.56 10.06
N ALA A 315 -15.92 -15.41 10.62
CA ALA A 315 -16.47 -14.28 9.87
C ALA A 315 -15.47 -13.67 8.87
N LEU A 316 -14.18 -13.68 9.21
CA LEU A 316 -13.10 -13.17 8.37
C LEU A 316 -12.55 -14.22 7.38
N GLY A 317 -12.85 -15.51 7.61
CA GLY A 317 -12.31 -16.62 6.82
C GLY A 317 -10.87 -16.96 7.17
N CYS A 318 -10.48 -16.83 8.45
CA CYS A 318 -9.15 -17.15 8.93
C CYS A 318 -9.18 -17.85 10.31
N PRO A 319 -8.08 -18.54 10.71
CA PRO A 319 -7.93 -19.02 12.08
C PRO A 319 -8.00 -17.89 13.10
N LYS A 320 -8.46 -18.19 14.33
CA LYS A 320 -8.64 -17.18 15.39
C LYS A 320 -7.34 -16.45 15.74
N GLU A 321 -6.21 -17.15 15.63
CA GLU A 321 -4.86 -16.64 15.88
C GLU A 321 -4.45 -15.54 14.90
N LEU A 322 -5.10 -15.47 13.74
CA LEU A 322 -4.86 -14.43 12.73
C LEU A 322 -5.84 -13.27 12.81
N VAL A 323 -6.85 -13.29 13.69
CA VAL A 323 -7.82 -12.18 13.79
C VAL A 323 -7.13 -10.86 14.11
N ALA A 324 -6.19 -10.87 15.06
CA ALA A 324 -5.41 -9.68 15.43
C ALA A 324 -4.59 -9.13 14.25
N LEU A 325 -4.16 -9.98 13.31
CA LEU A 325 -3.48 -9.53 12.11
C LEU A 325 -4.41 -8.68 11.23
N HIS A 326 -5.72 -8.91 11.24
CA HIS A 326 -6.70 -8.15 10.45
C HIS A 326 -7.22 -6.91 11.18
N LEU A 327 -7.35 -6.99 12.50
CA LEU A 327 -8.14 -6.08 13.33
C LEU A 327 -7.36 -5.61 14.55
N GLY A 328 -6.06 -5.36 14.44
CA GLY A 328 -5.31 -4.95 15.61
C GLY A 328 -3.80 -5.01 15.44
N GLY A 329 -3.13 -5.05 16.58
CA GLY A 329 -1.70 -4.97 16.75
C GLY A 329 -1.21 -3.54 16.99
N ARG A 330 0.08 -3.45 17.32
CA ARG A 330 0.78 -2.17 17.56
C ARG A 330 1.77 -1.92 16.44
N CYS A 331 1.70 -0.73 15.84
CA CYS A 331 2.67 -0.27 14.85
C CYS A 331 3.08 1.17 15.22
N THR A 332 4.38 1.40 15.36
CA THR A 332 4.98 2.71 15.66
C THR A 332 5.73 3.29 14.46
N PHE A 333 5.54 2.69 13.27
CA PHE A 333 6.19 3.14 12.05
C PHE A 333 5.69 4.53 11.67
N THR A 334 6.61 5.47 11.48
CA THR A 334 6.32 6.90 11.44
C THR A 334 6.91 7.54 10.18
N ALA A 335 6.06 8.28 9.47
CA ALA A 335 6.39 8.86 8.17
C ALA A 335 7.19 10.15 8.32
N ARG A 336 8.31 10.24 7.60
CA ARG A 336 9.20 11.39 7.48
C ARG A 336 9.70 11.57 6.05
N HIS A 337 9.98 10.45 5.37
CA HIS A 337 10.68 10.44 4.09
C HIS A 337 9.92 11.19 2.98
N GLY A 338 8.60 11.04 2.90
CA GLY A 338 7.78 11.77 1.94
C GLY A 338 7.90 13.29 2.09
N ALA A 339 7.90 13.79 3.33
CA ALA A 339 8.04 15.23 3.56
C ALA A 339 9.48 15.71 3.30
N GLU A 340 10.48 14.94 3.72
CA GLU A 340 11.89 15.33 3.68
C GLU A 340 12.50 15.29 2.27
N ASP A 341 12.27 14.21 1.51
CA ASP A 341 12.87 14.05 0.18
C ASP A 341 11.93 14.46 -0.96
N LEU A 342 10.61 14.45 -0.76
CA LEU A 342 9.63 14.68 -1.84
C LEU A 342 8.76 15.93 -1.66
N ALA A 343 8.97 16.69 -0.57
CA ALA A 343 8.11 17.81 -0.18
C ALA A 343 6.60 17.43 -0.14
N TRP A 344 6.30 16.15 0.12
CA TRP A 344 4.95 15.65 0.17
C TRP A 344 4.29 15.98 1.51
N GLN A 345 3.03 16.40 1.46
CA GLN A 345 2.19 16.60 2.63
C GLN A 345 0.82 15.95 2.39
N PRO A 346 0.28 15.19 3.36
CA PRO A 346 -1.06 14.65 3.26
C PRO A 346 -2.09 15.78 3.34
N ALA A 347 -3.15 15.68 2.55
CA ALA A 347 -4.27 16.62 2.59
C ALA A 347 -5.21 16.35 3.77
N TYR A 348 -5.27 15.11 4.27
CA TYR A 348 -6.18 14.70 5.33
C TYR A 348 -5.41 14.40 6.62
N PRO A 349 -5.73 15.07 7.75
CA PRO A 349 -5.10 14.74 9.03
C PRO A 349 -5.55 13.35 9.51
N ALA A 350 -4.75 12.70 10.37
CA ALA A 350 -5.06 11.35 10.87
C ALA A 350 -6.45 11.24 11.51
N SER A 351 -6.94 12.29 12.20
CA SER A 351 -8.27 12.32 12.81
C SER A 351 -9.42 12.23 11.81
N HIS A 352 -9.18 12.51 10.53
CA HIS A 352 -10.21 12.46 9.50
C HIS A 352 -10.80 11.05 9.35
N ILE A 353 -10.01 9.98 9.53
CA ILE A 353 -10.56 8.61 9.48
C ILE A 353 -11.68 8.38 10.50
N LEU A 354 -11.59 9.02 11.68
CA LEU A 354 -12.59 8.92 12.74
C LEU A 354 -13.82 9.75 12.38
N GLN A 355 -13.62 10.94 11.82
CA GLN A 355 -14.68 11.85 11.40
C GLN A 355 -15.52 11.26 10.26
N THR A 356 -14.88 10.56 9.33
CA THR A 356 -15.55 9.94 8.17
C THR A 356 -15.77 8.44 8.33
N ALA A 357 -15.60 7.88 9.53
CA ALA A 357 -15.77 6.45 9.79
C ALA A 357 -17.16 5.94 9.38
N GLY A 358 -18.20 6.77 9.56
CA GLY A 358 -19.55 6.43 9.14
C GLY A 358 -19.73 6.37 7.62
N GLU A 359 -19.11 7.28 6.88
CA GLU A 359 -19.11 7.26 5.41
C GLU A 359 -18.36 6.03 4.88
N GLU A 360 -17.25 5.67 5.53
CA GLU A 360 -16.49 4.45 5.22
C GLU A 360 -17.34 3.19 5.45
N VAL A 361 -18.07 3.10 6.58
CA VAL A 361 -19.01 2.00 6.83
C VAL A 361 -20.06 1.89 5.73
N ASP A 362 -20.68 3.01 5.36
CA ASP A 362 -21.71 3.04 4.33
C ASP A 362 -21.16 2.61 2.97
N LEU A 363 -20.01 3.15 2.58
CA LEU A 363 -19.27 2.75 1.39
C LEU A 363 -19.01 1.23 1.37
N ILE A 364 -18.58 0.66 2.49
CA ILE A 364 -18.30 -0.76 2.60
C ILE A 364 -19.60 -1.57 2.42
N LEU A 365 -20.70 -1.16 3.06
CA LEU A 365 -21.99 -1.85 2.95
C LEU A 365 -22.56 -1.78 1.51
N GLU A 366 -22.32 -0.70 0.78
CA GLU A 366 -22.69 -0.59 -0.64
C GLU A 366 -21.93 -1.56 -1.55
N ASN A 367 -20.73 -2.00 -1.12
CA ASN A 367 -19.80 -2.78 -1.95
C ASN A 367 -19.56 -4.22 -1.45
N LEU A 368 -19.92 -4.52 -0.20
CA LEU A 368 -20.09 -5.90 0.26
C LEU A 368 -21.35 -6.43 -0.41
N GLY A 369 -21.20 -7.43 -1.30
CA GLY A 369 -22.36 -8.16 -1.84
C GLY A 369 -23.31 -8.52 -0.69
N GLY A 370 -24.61 -8.26 -0.89
CA GLY A 370 -25.66 -8.30 0.15
C GLY A 370 -25.59 -9.49 1.08
#